data_AF-A0AAZ1XDT2-F1
#
_entry.id   AF-A0AAZ1XDT2-F1
#
_cell.length_a   1.000
_cell.length_b   1.000
_cell.length_c   1.000
_cell.angle_alpha   90.00
_cell.angle_beta   90.00
_cell.angle_gamma   90.00
#
_symmetry.space_group_name_H-M   'P 1'
#
loop_
_entity.id
_entity.type
_entity.pdbx_description
1 polymer ?
#
loop_
_entity_poly.entity_id
_entity_poly.type
_entity_poly.pdbx_seq_one_letter_code
_entity_poly.pdbx_strand_id
1 'polypeptide(L)'
;MSGRTDLHQGNSGLGFSIAGGTDNPHIGDDPSIFITKIIPGGAAAQDGRLRDKILAVNHMSLEDVLHEDAVSALKNTGEVVYLKVPRRVCVQRGSTGLGFNIVGGEDGEGIFISFILAGGPADLSGELRKGDQILSVIHTNTHTHTHTQTHTHRSSV
;
A
#
# COMPACT_ATOMS: atom_id res chain seq x y z
N MET A 1 3.33 1.03 0.00
CA MET A 1 3.63 0.82 1.45
C MET A 1 2.43 0.19 2.12
N SER A 2 2.56 -0.30 3.37
CA SER A 2 1.39 -0.60 4.23
C SER A 2 1.25 0.44 5.35
N GLY A 3 0.04 0.58 5.90
CA GLY A 3 -0.27 1.43 7.04
C GLY A 3 -1.30 0.77 7.96
N ARG A 4 -1.34 1.22 9.23
CA ARG A 4 -2.32 0.78 10.23
C ARG A 4 -3.43 1.82 10.34
N THR A 5 -4.67 1.36 10.33
CA THR A 5 -5.87 2.15 10.62
C THR A 5 -6.65 1.47 11.73
N ASP A 6 -7.09 2.24 12.71
CA ASP A 6 -8.06 1.85 13.73
C ASP A 6 -9.48 2.25 13.29
N LEU A 7 -10.42 1.32 13.40
CA LEU A 7 -11.84 1.59 13.17
C LEU A 7 -12.64 1.22 14.41
N HIS A 8 -13.50 2.15 14.83
CA HIS A 8 -14.52 1.88 15.84
C HIS A 8 -15.74 1.26 15.17
N GLN A 9 -16.18 0.10 15.67
CA GLN A 9 -17.35 -0.58 15.13
C GLN A 9 -18.62 0.24 15.41
N GLY A 10 -19.31 0.64 14.35
CA GLY A 10 -20.61 1.30 14.47
C GLY A 10 -21.75 0.30 14.62
N ASN A 11 -22.98 0.80 14.83
CA ASN A 11 -24.19 -0.03 14.92
C ASN A 11 -24.44 -0.92 13.68
N SER A 12 -23.81 -0.62 12.55
CA SER A 12 -23.89 -1.38 11.29
C SER A 12 -22.57 -2.07 10.92
N GLY A 13 -21.66 -2.27 11.87
CA GLY A 13 -20.36 -2.87 11.66
C GLY A 13 -19.29 -1.85 11.21
N LEU A 14 -18.32 -2.32 10.43
CA LEU A 14 -17.15 -1.52 10.02
C LEU A 14 -17.41 -0.57 8.83
N GLY A 15 -18.56 -0.69 8.17
CA GLY A 15 -18.95 0.24 7.11
C GLY A 15 -18.31 -0.03 5.75
N PHE A 16 -17.94 -1.28 5.43
CA PHE A 16 -17.46 -1.67 4.11
C PHE A 16 -17.86 -3.11 3.74
N SER A 17 -17.73 -3.46 2.46
CA SER A 17 -17.91 -4.82 1.93
C SER A 17 -16.59 -5.35 1.39
N ILE A 18 -16.39 -6.66 1.46
CA ILE A 18 -15.20 -7.34 0.94
C ILE A 18 -15.52 -8.38 -0.14
N ALA A 19 -14.53 -8.70 -0.97
CA ALA A 19 -14.47 -9.86 -1.86
C ALA A 19 -13.03 -10.36 -1.95
N GLY A 20 -12.79 -11.50 -2.60
CA GLY A 20 -11.46 -12.11 -2.70
C GLY A 20 -11.28 -13.26 -1.72
N GLY A 21 -10.08 -13.80 -1.66
CA GLY A 21 -9.74 -15.06 -1.00
C GLY A 21 -9.17 -16.05 -2.01
N THR A 22 -8.39 -17.02 -1.54
CA THR A 22 -7.77 -18.04 -2.39
C THR A 22 -8.79 -18.96 -3.08
N ASP A 23 -10.00 -19.07 -2.52
CA ASP A 23 -11.14 -19.82 -3.05
C ASP A 23 -12.04 -18.99 -3.97
N ASN A 24 -11.96 -17.67 -3.91
CA ASN A 24 -12.79 -16.77 -4.70
C ASN A 24 -12.05 -15.46 -5.07
N PRO A 25 -11.02 -15.52 -5.93
CA PRO A 25 -10.28 -14.34 -6.38
C PRO A 25 -11.21 -13.28 -6.99
N HIS A 26 -11.07 -12.03 -6.54
CA HIS A 26 -11.93 -10.95 -7.03
C HIS A 26 -11.39 -10.29 -8.30
N ILE A 27 -10.06 -10.20 -8.43
CA ILE A 27 -9.37 -9.53 -9.53
C ILE A 27 -8.39 -10.49 -10.19
N GLY A 28 -8.78 -11.08 -11.32
CA GLY A 28 -7.96 -12.08 -12.01
C GLY A 28 -7.61 -13.23 -11.06
N ASP A 29 -6.33 -13.61 -11.02
CA ASP A 29 -5.82 -14.65 -10.13
C ASP A 29 -5.26 -14.08 -8.80
N ASP A 30 -5.56 -12.82 -8.45
CA ASP A 30 -5.11 -12.21 -7.19
C ASP A 30 -5.99 -12.67 -6.01
N PRO A 31 -5.44 -13.45 -5.05
CA PRO A 31 -6.21 -14.00 -3.93
C PRO A 31 -6.47 -12.99 -2.82
N SER A 32 -5.99 -11.75 -2.93
CA SER A 32 -6.10 -10.73 -1.88
C SER A 32 -7.55 -10.46 -1.46
N ILE A 33 -7.73 -10.04 -0.20
CA ILE A 33 -9.02 -9.52 0.28
C ILE A 33 -9.16 -8.05 -0.13
N PHE A 34 -10.14 -7.78 -0.99
CA PHE A 34 -10.45 -6.46 -1.53
C PHE A 34 -11.64 -5.83 -0.84
N ILE A 35 -11.58 -4.52 -0.65
CA ILE A 35 -12.74 -3.69 -0.32
C ILE A 35 -13.49 -3.40 -1.62
N THR A 36 -14.74 -3.83 -1.70
CA THR A 36 -15.59 -3.64 -2.89
C THR A 36 -16.52 -2.44 -2.77
N LYS A 37 -16.81 -2.03 -1.53
CA LYS A 37 -17.71 -0.91 -1.25
C LYS A 37 -17.38 -0.28 0.09
N ILE A 38 -17.35 1.05 0.12
CA ILE A 38 -17.41 1.84 1.36
C ILE A 38 -18.84 2.32 1.55
N ILE A 39 -19.39 2.15 2.76
CA ILE A 39 -20.74 2.58 3.11
C ILE A 39 -20.69 4.06 3.52
N PRO A 40 -21.37 4.98 2.79
CA PRO A 40 -21.40 6.39 3.16
C PRO A 40 -21.87 6.61 4.60
N GLY A 41 -21.15 7.46 5.34
CA GLY A 41 -21.45 7.74 6.74
C GLY A 41 -21.02 6.66 7.74
N GLY A 42 -20.58 5.48 7.28
CA GLY A 42 -20.06 4.41 8.14
C GLY A 42 -18.63 4.68 8.64
N ALA A 43 -18.16 3.85 9.58
CA ALA A 43 -16.85 4.02 10.23
C ALA A 43 -15.68 4.09 9.22
N ALA A 44 -15.63 3.19 8.25
CA ALA A 44 -14.61 3.23 7.20
C ALA A 44 -14.66 4.48 6.31
N ALA A 45 -15.86 5.01 6.03
CA ALA A 45 -16.00 6.25 5.28
C ALA A 45 -15.48 7.47 6.07
N GLN A 46 -15.72 7.48 7.38
CA GLN A 46 -15.26 8.53 8.28
C GLN A 46 -13.73 8.52 8.46
N ASP A 47 -13.10 7.33 8.50
CA ASP A 47 -11.64 7.23 8.51
C ASP A 47 -11.01 7.68 7.17
N GLY A 48 -11.61 7.31 6.03
CA GLY A 48 -11.25 7.80 4.71
C GLY A 48 -9.96 7.22 4.10
N ARG A 49 -9.20 6.40 4.84
CA ARG A 49 -7.95 5.77 4.37
C ARG A 49 -8.19 4.41 3.73
N LEU A 50 -9.31 3.75 4.03
CA LEU A 50 -9.70 2.48 3.43
C LEU A 50 -10.05 2.69 1.94
N ARG A 51 -9.39 1.92 1.06
CA ARG A 51 -9.53 2.05 -0.40
C ARG A 51 -9.62 0.69 -1.09
N ASP A 52 -8.53 -0.08 -1.06
CA ASP A 52 -8.35 -1.17 -2.01
C ASP A 52 -8.30 -2.55 -1.35
N LYS A 53 -7.27 -2.84 -0.54
CA LYS A 53 -7.05 -4.17 0.04
C LYS A 53 -6.95 -4.11 1.56
N ILE A 54 -7.23 -5.24 2.21
CA ILE A 54 -6.94 -5.48 3.63
C ILE A 54 -5.85 -6.54 3.70
N LEU A 55 -4.74 -6.21 4.36
CA LEU A 55 -3.57 -7.07 4.49
C LEU A 55 -3.58 -7.85 5.80
N ALA A 56 -4.18 -7.28 6.85
CA ALA A 56 -4.29 -7.93 8.16
C ALA A 56 -5.45 -7.33 8.95
N VAL A 57 -6.02 -8.16 9.84
CA VAL A 57 -7.01 -7.77 10.84
C VAL A 57 -6.44 -8.10 12.22
N ASN A 58 -6.30 -7.08 13.06
CA ASN A 58 -5.58 -7.12 14.32
C ASN A 58 -4.17 -7.69 14.15
N HIS A 59 -3.96 -8.93 14.58
CA HIS A 59 -2.68 -9.63 14.50
C HIS A 59 -2.67 -10.75 13.44
N MET A 60 -3.80 -10.99 12.76
CA MET A 60 -3.97 -12.03 11.76
C MET A 60 -3.68 -11.48 10.37
N SER A 61 -2.70 -12.06 9.67
CA SER A 61 -2.48 -11.79 8.25
C SER A 61 -3.65 -12.29 7.42
N LEU A 62 -4.04 -11.53 6.39
CA LEU A 62 -5.01 -11.95 5.38
C LEU A 62 -4.34 -12.32 4.05
N GLU A 63 -3.05 -12.64 4.08
CA GLU A 63 -2.32 -13.19 2.94
C GLU A 63 -2.69 -14.67 2.76
N ASP A 64 -3.04 -15.04 1.53
CA ASP A 64 -3.39 -16.41 1.11
C ASP A 64 -4.46 -17.11 1.97
N VAL A 65 -5.42 -16.34 2.50
CA VAL A 65 -6.55 -16.87 3.28
C VAL A 65 -7.76 -17.19 2.41
N LEU A 66 -8.64 -18.06 2.90
CA LEU A 66 -9.96 -18.26 2.33
C LEU A 66 -10.84 -17.02 2.57
N HIS A 67 -11.84 -16.80 1.72
CA HIS A 67 -12.81 -15.72 1.90
C HIS A 67 -13.50 -15.80 3.27
N GLU A 68 -13.89 -17.01 3.69
CA GLU A 68 -14.52 -17.26 4.99
C GLU A 68 -13.64 -16.85 6.16
N ASP A 69 -12.35 -17.17 6.11
CA ASP A 69 -11.40 -16.83 7.18
C ASP A 69 -11.28 -15.32 7.34
N ALA A 70 -11.23 -14.58 6.23
CA ALA A 70 -11.23 -13.12 6.26
C ALA A 70 -12.53 -12.53 6.84
N VAL A 71 -13.68 -13.10 6.49
CA VAL A 71 -14.98 -12.72 7.05
C VAL A 71 -15.03 -12.99 8.55
N SER A 72 -14.55 -14.16 8.98
CA SER A 72 -14.46 -14.56 10.38
C SER A 72 -13.56 -13.61 11.17
N ALA A 73 -12.39 -13.28 10.63
CA ALA A 73 -11.44 -12.35 11.24
C ALA A 73 -12.04 -10.95 11.44
N LEU A 74 -12.83 -10.44 10.48
CA LEU A 74 -13.48 -9.13 10.58
C LEU A 74 -14.67 -9.12 11.55
N LYS A 75 -15.43 -10.23 11.63
CA LYS A 75 -16.59 -10.36 12.53
C LYS A 75 -16.20 -10.59 13.98
N ASN A 76 -15.13 -11.34 14.22
CA ASN A 76 -14.68 -11.73 15.56
C ASN A 76 -13.70 -10.70 16.13
N THR A 77 -14.08 -9.42 16.08
CA THR A 77 -13.29 -8.30 16.57
C THR A 77 -14.00 -7.59 17.73
N GLY A 78 -13.22 -6.87 18.55
CA GLY A 78 -13.78 -6.03 19.61
C GLY A 78 -14.30 -4.70 19.07
N GLU A 79 -14.66 -3.79 19.97
CA GLU A 79 -15.14 -2.43 19.63
C GLU A 79 -14.18 -1.66 18.71
N VAL A 80 -12.87 -1.89 18.86
CA VAL A 80 -11.82 -1.31 18.02
C VAL A 80 -11.17 -2.41 17.19
N VAL A 81 -11.11 -2.20 15.88
CA VAL A 81 -10.48 -3.10 14.92
C VAL A 81 -9.26 -2.43 14.32
N TYR A 82 -8.13 -3.14 14.32
CA TYR A 82 -6.92 -2.65 13.67
C TYR A 82 -6.77 -3.30 12.30
N LEU A 83 -6.80 -2.50 11.24
CA LEU A 83 -6.59 -2.96 9.89
C LEU A 83 -5.21 -2.55 9.41
N LYS A 84 -4.49 -3.48 8.80
CA LYS A 84 -3.31 -3.17 7.98
C LYS A 84 -3.79 -3.07 6.53
N VAL A 85 -3.57 -1.93 5.88
CA VAL A 85 -4.00 -1.67 4.50
C VAL A 85 -2.83 -1.18 3.65
N PRO A 86 -2.82 -1.38 2.32
CA PRO A 86 -1.87 -0.70 1.45
C PRO A 86 -2.11 0.81 1.48
N ARG A 87 -1.04 1.57 1.42
CA ARG A 87 -1.05 3.01 1.19
C ARG A 87 -0.04 3.38 0.11
N ARG A 88 -0.44 4.30 -0.77
CA ARG A 88 0.43 4.87 -1.80
C ARG A 88 1.19 6.03 -1.18
N VAL A 89 2.48 6.11 -1.50
CA VAL A 89 3.38 7.16 -1.02
C VAL A 89 4.16 7.65 -2.23
N CYS A 90 4.21 8.97 -2.41
CA CYS A 90 4.97 9.61 -3.47
C CYS A 90 6.21 10.26 -2.86
N VAL A 91 7.40 9.81 -3.25
CA VAL A 91 8.67 10.43 -2.85
C VAL A 91 9.36 10.97 -4.08
N GLN A 92 9.68 12.27 -4.06
CA GLN A 92 10.50 12.88 -5.10
C GLN A 92 11.96 12.45 -4.92
N ARG A 93 12.57 11.90 -5.96
CA ARG A 93 13.96 11.45 -5.90
C ARG A 93 14.89 12.66 -5.82
N GLY A 94 15.73 12.70 -4.78
CA GLY A 94 16.81 13.68 -4.63
C GLY A 94 18.08 13.28 -5.38
N SER A 95 19.13 14.10 -5.27
CA SER A 95 20.43 13.85 -5.93
C SER A 95 21.12 12.56 -5.49
N THR A 96 20.88 12.10 -4.26
CA THR A 96 21.47 10.88 -3.68
C THR A 96 20.50 9.69 -3.63
N GLY A 97 19.29 9.82 -4.20
CA GLY A 97 18.26 8.78 -4.18
C GLY A 97 17.03 9.17 -3.36
N LEU A 98 16.38 8.18 -2.74
CA LEU A 98 15.11 8.38 -2.02
C LEU A 98 15.29 8.71 -0.53
N GLY A 99 16.49 8.55 0.03
CA GLY A 99 16.77 8.88 1.43
C GLY A 99 16.29 7.84 2.46
N PHE A 100 16.22 6.56 2.09
CA PHE A 100 15.95 5.47 3.03
C PHE A 100 16.75 4.21 2.68
N ASN A 101 16.98 3.34 3.66
CA ASN A 101 17.53 2.01 3.46
C ASN A 101 16.43 0.95 3.58
N ILE A 102 16.63 -0.17 2.89
CA ILE A 102 15.74 -1.34 2.95
C ILE A 102 16.47 -2.53 3.56
N VAL A 103 15.69 -3.48 4.09
CA VAL A 103 16.11 -4.81 4.51
C VAL A 103 15.05 -5.83 4.07
N GLY A 104 15.44 -7.11 3.98
CA GLY A 104 14.56 -8.18 3.52
C GLY A 104 14.48 -8.30 2.00
N GLY A 105 13.55 -9.13 1.51
CA GLY A 105 13.45 -9.50 0.09
C GLY A 105 14.13 -10.82 -0.29
N GLU A 106 14.63 -11.57 0.69
CA GLU A 106 15.14 -12.93 0.54
C GLU A 106 14.16 -13.92 1.19
N ASP A 107 14.04 -15.14 0.65
CA ASP A 107 13.27 -16.26 1.22
C ASP A 107 11.77 -16.02 1.50
N GLY A 108 11.13 -15.10 0.79
CA GLY A 108 9.72 -14.78 0.97
C GLY A 108 9.43 -13.82 2.13
N GLU A 109 10.47 -13.33 2.80
CA GLU A 109 10.34 -12.26 3.79
C GLU A 109 10.07 -10.92 3.10
N GLY A 110 9.18 -10.12 3.71
CA GLY A 110 8.81 -8.80 3.19
C GLY A 110 10.01 -7.84 3.06
N ILE A 111 9.87 -6.81 2.23
CA ILE A 111 10.86 -5.72 2.14
C ILE A 111 10.45 -4.60 3.08
N PHE A 112 11.35 -4.18 3.97
CA PHE A 112 11.06 -3.19 5.00
C PHE A 112 12.04 -2.03 4.99
N ILE A 113 11.56 -0.83 5.32
CA ILE A 113 12.44 0.32 5.58
C ILE A 113 13.18 0.10 6.90
N SER A 114 14.50 0.04 6.86
CA SER A 114 15.35 -0.09 8.05
C SER A 114 15.81 1.24 8.61
N PHE A 115 15.89 2.28 7.77
CA PHE A 115 16.38 3.60 8.14
C PHE A 115 15.81 4.69 7.24
N ILE A 116 15.54 5.87 7.81
CA ILE A 116 15.20 7.11 7.09
C ILE A 116 16.33 8.11 7.33
N LEU A 117 16.89 8.66 6.25
CA LEU A 117 17.92 9.69 6.31
C LEU A 117 17.30 11.03 6.69
N ALA A 118 17.66 11.58 7.85
CA ALA A 118 17.23 12.90 8.29
C ALA A 118 17.57 13.98 7.25
N GLY A 119 16.60 14.81 6.90
CA GLY A 119 16.69 15.83 5.84
C GLY A 119 16.69 15.28 4.41
N GLY A 120 16.63 13.95 4.23
CA GLY A 120 16.51 13.31 2.93
C GLY A 120 15.07 13.34 2.37
N PRO A 121 14.85 12.98 1.10
CA PRO A 121 13.52 13.10 0.48
C PRO A 121 12.40 12.29 1.17
N ALA A 122 12.73 11.10 1.66
CA ALA A 122 11.78 10.27 2.43
C ALA A 122 11.43 10.84 3.80
N ASP A 123 12.35 11.56 4.44
CA ASP A 123 12.08 12.29 5.69
C ASP A 123 11.21 13.50 5.41
N LEU A 124 11.56 14.28 4.39
CA LEU A 124 10.84 15.49 3.98
C LEU A 124 9.42 15.20 3.48
N SER A 125 9.13 14.00 2.99
CA SER A 125 7.75 13.63 2.65
C SER A 125 6.88 13.47 3.90
N GLY A 126 7.47 13.14 5.06
CA GLY A 126 6.74 12.83 6.30
C GLY A 126 5.86 11.58 6.24
N GLU A 127 5.85 10.89 5.10
CA GLU A 127 4.97 9.75 4.84
C GLU A 127 5.67 8.41 5.10
N LEU A 128 6.99 8.36 5.08
CA LEU A 128 7.75 7.13 5.30
C LEU A 128 8.30 7.03 6.72
N ARG A 129 8.29 5.83 7.27
CA ARG A 129 8.75 5.51 8.62
C ARG A 129 9.57 4.22 8.60
N LYS A 130 10.55 4.15 9.50
CA LYS A 130 11.24 2.89 9.80
C LYS A 130 10.20 1.82 10.17
N GLY A 131 10.34 0.63 9.59
CA GLY A 131 9.42 -0.49 9.77
C GLY A 131 8.28 -0.54 8.76
N ASP A 132 8.09 0.48 7.91
CA ASP A 132 7.12 0.36 6.82
C ASP A 132 7.51 -0.76 5.86
N GLN A 133 6.52 -1.58 5.47
CA GLN A 133 6.69 -2.61 4.45
C GLN A 133 6.43 -2.04 3.05
N ILE A 134 7.37 -2.28 2.14
CA ILE A 134 7.26 -1.98 0.71
C ILE A 134 6.55 -3.16 0.04
N LEU A 135 5.31 -2.94 -0.40
CA LEU A 135 4.52 -3.97 -1.09
C LEU A 135 4.75 -3.96 -2.60
N SER A 136 4.93 -2.76 -3.17
CA SER A 136 5.19 -2.57 -4.59
C SER A 136 5.82 -1.20 -4.81
N VAL A 137 6.56 -1.07 -5.91
CA VAL A 137 7.15 0.18 -6.38
C VAL A 137 6.56 0.48 -7.75
N ILE A 138 6.01 1.68 -7.92
CA ILE A 138 5.51 2.15 -9.20
C ILE A 138 6.52 3.17 -9.72
N HIS A 139 7.12 2.90 -10.88
CA HIS A 139 7.99 3.86 -11.54
C HIS A 139 7.17 4.69 -12.53
N THR A 140 6.95 5.96 -12.22
CA THR A 140 6.41 6.92 -13.18
C THR A 140 7.58 7.58 -13.90
N ASN A 141 7.79 7.23 -15.17
CA ASN A 141 8.72 7.95 -16.04
C ASN A 141 8.17 9.38 -16.25
N THR A 142 8.63 10.36 -15.45
CA THR A 142 8.37 11.77 -15.73
C THR A 142 9.31 12.22 -16.85
N HIS A 143 9.00 11.89 -18.09
CA HIS A 143 9.64 12.48 -19.27
C HIS A 143 8.66 13.40 -19.99
N THR A 144 8.70 14.66 -19.59
CA THR A 144 8.30 15.79 -20.43
C THR A 144 9.47 16.78 -20.45
N HIS A 145 10.41 16.60 -21.37
CA HIS A 145 10.70 17.56 -22.45
C HIS A 145 11.88 17.09 -23.32
N THR A 146 11.53 16.78 -24.57
CA THR A 146 12.22 16.93 -25.86
C THR A 146 13.68 17.43 -25.83
N HIS A 147 14.64 16.53 -26.01
CA HIS A 147 15.95 16.88 -26.56
C HIS A 147 15.86 16.74 -28.10
N THR A 148 15.56 17.83 -28.82
CA THR A 148 15.89 17.90 -30.24
C THR A 148 17.41 17.99 -30.37
N GLN A 149 18.07 16.83 -30.45
CA GLN A 149 19.46 16.77 -30.84
C GLN A 149 19.52 16.69 -32.36
N THR A 150 19.53 17.86 -33.01
CA THR A 150 20.00 18.03 -34.38
C THR A 150 21.46 17.56 -34.45
N HIS A 151 21.69 16.33 -34.91
CA HIS A 151 23.00 15.93 -35.37
C HIS A 151 23.16 16.41 -36.82
N THR A 152 23.66 17.64 -36.99
CA THR A 152 24.30 18.05 -38.23
C THR A 152 25.56 17.20 -38.37
N HIS A 153 25.59 16.24 -39.30
CA HIS A 153 26.85 15.72 -39.82
C HIS A 153 27.06 16.28 -41.21
N ARG A 154 28.02 17.21 -41.28
CA ARG A 154 28.52 17.85 -42.49
C ARG A 154 29.90 17.25 -42.78
N SER A 155 30.02 16.58 -43.92
CA SER A 155 31.25 16.24 -44.65
C SER A 155 30.77 15.93 -46.08
N SER A 156 31.10 16.59 -47.20
CA SER A 156 32.35 17.22 -47.67
C SER A 156 33.51 16.24 -47.43
N VAL A 157 34.00 15.48 -48.41
CA VAL A 157 34.21 15.70 -49.85
C VAL A 157 34.10 14.35 -50.57
#